data_AF-A0A7X2VIR4-F1
#
_entry.id   AF-A0A7X2VIR4-F1
#
_cell.length_a   1.000
_cell.length_b   1.000
_cell.length_c   1.000
_cell.angle_alpha   90.00
_cell.angle_beta   90.00
_cell.angle_gamma   90.00
#
_symmetry.space_group_name_H-M   'P 1'
#
loop_
_entity.id
_entity.type
_entity.pdbx_description
1 polymer ?
#
loop_
_entity_poly.entity_id
_entity_poly.type
_entity_poly.pdbx_seq_one_letter_code
_entity_poly.pdbx_strand_id
1 'polypeptide(L)'
;MKVKKTLIVISIALVIGLIAFFNVHPIPTLFEIPPQVTLSSDFNGYFDSEYPLKEDKEAENRYSLTFSIEGINRVSLDDVKILDQDNKEQSILTFENDSEGENTLWFAGKPNTKYKLSYEDRFSDTKAESSFTTPSNRTKFKEVRKEGENLLANYLKNNIQTEIYSKLNSNWTNISPYYTPTDEEKKAIADAYWDSSMTYTLEFYEADASDFRFLIRYKWSPPDMDELNKKINDREDQLKKEFKNDPKKVFKTVVSELPEMIKDTPRKETEEQTASLSFNRDSPSLDKTSDRLRIIGLEDILNTIEEIYP
;
A
#
# COMPACT_ATOMS: atom_id res chain seq x y z
N MET A 1 -31.69 -52.27 -71.06
CA MET A 1 -31.66 -50.79 -71.02
C MET A 1 -32.44 -50.15 -69.85
N LYS A 2 -33.37 -50.85 -69.16
CA LYS A 2 -34.20 -50.28 -68.07
C LYS A 2 -33.51 -50.18 -66.69
N VAL A 3 -32.60 -51.10 -66.37
CA VAL A 3 -31.90 -51.13 -65.06
C VAL A 3 -30.98 -49.92 -64.87
N LYS A 4 -30.24 -49.50 -65.92
CA LYS A 4 -29.37 -48.30 -65.87
C LYS A 4 -30.15 -47.01 -65.59
N LYS A 5 -31.33 -46.83 -66.21
CA LYS A 5 -32.16 -45.63 -65.97
C LYS A 5 -32.71 -45.59 -64.54
N THR A 6 -33.08 -46.73 -63.99
CA THR A 6 -33.59 -46.83 -62.60
C THR A 6 -32.49 -46.50 -61.59
N LEU A 7 -31.27 -46.99 -61.83
CA LEU A 7 -30.11 -46.68 -60.98
C LEU A 7 -29.78 -45.17 -60.98
N ILE A 8 -29.82 -44.54 -62.16
CA ILE A 8 -29.58 -43.09 -62.31
C ILE A 8 -30.62 -42.28 -61.53
N VAL A 9 -31.90 -42.64 -61.61
CA VAL A 9 -32.97 -41.94 -60.88
C VAL A 9 -32.80 -42.09 -59.36
N ILE A 10 -32.43 -43.28 -58.88
CA ILE A 10 -32.16 -43.51 -57.45
C ILE A 10 -30.95 -42.69 -56.99
N SER A 11 -29.86 -42.63 -57.76
CA SER A 11 -28.69 -41.83 -57.43
C SER A 11 -29.00 -40.34 -57.38
N ILE A 12 -29.79 -39.82 -58.32
CA ILE A 12 -30.22 -38.42 -58.33
C ILE A 12 -31.08 -38.13 -57.09
N ALA A 13 -32.03 -39.01 -56.74
CA ALA A 13 -32.85 -38.85 -55.54
C ALA A 13 -32.03 -38.88 -54.25
N LEU A 14 -30.99 -39.72 -54.17
CA LEU A 14 -30.06 -39.78 -53.04
C LEU A 14 -29.24 -38.49 -52.90
N VAL A 15 -28.73 -37.97 -54.02
CA VAL A 15 -27.95 -36.72 -54.04
C VAL A 15 -28.84 -35.53 -53.67
N ILE A 16 -30.05 -35.43 -54.23
CA ILE A 16 -31.00 -34.38 -53.88
C ILE A 16 -31.42 -34.50 -52.41
N GLY A 17 -31.63 -35.73 -51.91
CA GLY A 17 -31.93 -36.00 -50.50
C GLY A 17 -30.80 -35.57 -49.58
N LEU A 18 -29.54 -35.83 -49.94
CA LEU A 18 -28.36 -35.37 -49.20
C LEU A 18 -28.23 -33.84 -49.24
N ILE A 19 -28.45 -33.19 -50.38
CA ILE A 19 -28.43 -31.72 -50.50
C ILE A 19 -29.53 -31.09 -49.66
N ALA A 20 -30.76 -31.64 -49.71
CA ALA A 20 -31.87 -31.16 -48.89
C ALA A 20 -31.61 -31.38 -47.39
N PHE A 21 -31.09 -32.55 -47.02
CA PHE A 21 -30.70 -32.85 -45.65
C PHE A 21 -29.63 -31.87 -45.13
N PHE A 22 -28.59 -31.58 -45.90
CA PHE A 22 -27.56 -30.62 -45.51
C PHE A 22 -27.98 -29.15 -45.61
N ASN A 23 -29.06 -28.82 -46.34
CA ASN A 23 -29.65 -27.48 -46.30
C ASN A 23 -30.55 -27.26 -45.07
N VAL A 24 -31.20 -28.32 -44.56
CA VAL A 24 -32.06 -28.24 -43.37
C VAL A 24 -31.26 -28.49 -42.08
N HIS A 25 -30.28 -29.38 -42.15
CA HIS A 25 -29.30 -29.68 -41.12
C HIS A 25 -27.92 -29.35 -41.68
N PRO A 26 -27.51 -28.06 -41.68
CA PRO A 26 -26.16 -27.70 -42.07
C PRO A 26 -25.17 -28.66 -41.40
N ILE A 27 -24.25 -29.21 -42.19
CA ILE A 27 -23.07 -29.87 -41.63
C ILE A 27 -22.55 -28.91 -40.57
N PRO A 28 -22.25 -29.34 -39.33
CA PRO A 28 -21.60 -28.49 -38.36
C PRO A 28 -20.17 -28.20 -38.85
N THR A 29 -20.05 -27.40 -39.89
CA THR A 29 -18.85 -26.67 -40.25
C THR A 29 -18.89 -25.39 -39.44
N LEU A 30 -18.52 -25.52 -38.18
CA LEU A 30 -17.74 -24.52 -37.47
C LEU A 30 -17.07 -25.32 -36.36
N PHE A 31 -15.82 -25.72 -36.59
CA PHE A 31 -14.93 -25.83 -35.44
C PHE A 31 -14.89 -24.41 -34.88
N GLU A 32 -15.72 -24.13 -33.86
CA GLU A 32 -15.55 -22.92 -33.08
C GLU A 32 -14.14 -22.99 -32.53
N ILE A 33 -13.27 -22.12 -33.05
CA ILE A 33 -11.94 -21.95 -32.50
C ILE A 33 -12.20 -21.42 -31.09
N PRO A 34 -11.78 -22.12 -30.03
CA PRO A 34 -11.97 -21.63 -28.68
C PRO A 34 -11.35 -20.23 -28.60
N PRO A 35 -12.02 -19.25 -27.97
CA PRO A 35 -11.52 -17.89 -27.90
C PRO A 35 -10.13 -17.88 -27.29
N GLN A 36 -9.25 -17.04 -27.84
CA GLN A 36 -7.89 -16.93 -27.33
C GLN A 36 -7.88 -16.22 -25.99
N VAL A 37 -7.05 -16.70 -25.07
CA VAL A 37 -6.88 -16.10 -23.74
C VAL A 37 -5.49 -15.50 -23.65
N THR A 38 -5.42 -14.20 -23.37
CA THR A 38 -4.18 -13.53 -22.98
C THR A 38 -4.12 -13.52 -21.45
N LEU A 39 -2.98 -13.85 -20.85
CA LEU A 39 -2.84 -13.80 -19.40
C LEU A 39 -1.41 -13.43 -18.95
N SER A 40 -1.29 -12.88 -17.75
CA SER A 40 -0.05 -12.65 -17.03
C SER A 40 -0.23 -12.86 -15.52
N SER A 41 0.83 -13.30 -14.85
CA SER A 41 0.85 -13.46 -13.39
C SER A 41 2.16 -12.88 -12.87
N ASP A 42 2.10 -11.61 -12.48
CA ASP A 42 3.31 -10.81 -12.24
C ASP A 42 3.59 -10.58 -10.75
N PHE A 43 2.56 -10.63 -9.91
CA PHE A 43 2.63 -10.27 -8.50
C PHE A 43 2.18 -11.38 -7.57
N ASN A 44 2.80 -11.43 -6.39
CA ASN A 44 2.40 -12.27 -5.27
C ASN A 44 2.29 -11.42 -3.99
N GLY A 45 1.58 -11.90 -2.97
CA GLY A 45 1.49 -11.21 -1.68
C GLY A 45 0.30 -10.26 -1.61
N TYR A 46 -0.91 -10.77 -1.40
CA TYR A 46 -2.14 -9.97 -1.32
C TYR A 46 -2.86 -10.17 0.02
N PHE A 47 -3.41 -9.10 0.58
CA PHE A 47 -4.34 -9.18 1.70
C PHE A 47 -5.11 -7.87 1.86
N ASP A 48 -6.29 -7.97 2.46
CA ASP A 48 -7.14 -6.85 2.82
C ASP A 48 -8.00 -7.21 4.05
N SER A 49 -9.06 -6.44 4.29
CA SER A 49 -9.99 -6.72 5.40
C SER A 49 -10.83 -7.99 5.23
N GLU A 50 -11.12 -8.42 4.00
CA GLU A 50 -11.91 -9.63 3.73
C GLU A 50 -11.02 -10.88 3.83
N TYR A 51 -9.78 -10.77 3.34
CA TYR A 51 -8.76 -11.80 3.36
C TYR A 51 -7.54 -11.37 4.18
N PRO A 52 -7.66 -11.29 5.51
CA PRO A 52 -6.62 -10.73 6.36
C PRO A 52 -5.33 -11.55 6.35
N LEU A 53 -4.25 -10.86 6.68
CA LEU A 53 -2.92 -11.43 6.90
C LEU A 53 -2.89 -12.21 8.22
N LYS A 54 -3.22 -13.51 8.19
CA LYS A 54 -3.11 -14.40 9.36
C LYS A 54 -1.67 -14.85 9.59
N GLU A 55 -1.01 -15.28 8.52
CA GLU A 55 0.40 -15.65 8.49
C GLU A 55 1.06 -15.10 7.23
N ASP A 56 2.29 -14.57 7.35
CA ASP A 56 3.03 -13.97 6.23
C ASP A 56 3.10 -14.91 5.03
N LYS A 57 3.45 -16.17 5.26
CA LYS A 57 3.59 -17.17 4.19
C LYS A 57 2.29 -17.46 3.46
N GLU A 58 1.15 -17.38 4.15
CA GLU A 58 -0.15 -17.62 3.51
C GLU A 58 -0.44 -16.52 2.50
N ALA A 59 -0.29 -15.26 2.91
CA ALA A 59 -0.55 -14.14 2.04
C ALA A 59 0.51 -13.98 0.94
N GLU A 60 1.79 -14.27 1.24
CA GLU A 60 2.87 -14.35 0.23
C GLU A 60 2.57 -15.36 -0.88
N ASN A 61 1.76 -16.38 -0.59
CA ASN A 61 1.33 -17.41 -1.55
C ASN A 61 -0.01 -17.08 -2.22
N ARG A 62 -0.44 -15.81 -2.21
CA ARG A 62 -1.57 -15.34 -3.01
C ARG A 62 -1.04 -14.62 -4.24
N TYR A 63 -1.54 -14.96 -5.43
CA TYR A 63 -1.00 -14.49 -6.71
C TYR A 63 -2.05 -13.76 -7.52
N SER A 64 -1.61 -12.69 -8.18
CA SER A 64 -2.43 -11.99 -9.16
C SER A 64 -2.40 -12.75 -10.48
N LEU A 65 -3.53 -12.79 -11.16
CA LEU A 65 -3.68 -13.21 -12.54
C LEU A 65 -4.50 -12.16 -13.27
N THR A 66 -3.89 -11.53 -14.26
CA THR A 66 -4.57 -10.63 -15.19
C THR A 66 -4.80 -11.38 -16.49
N PHE A 67 -6.01 -11.32 -17.04
CA PHE A 67 -6.36 -12.02 -18.26
C PHE A 67 -7.48 -11.34 -19.05
N SER A 68 -7.50 -11.61 -20.36
CA SER A 68 -8.59 -11.23 -21.26
C SER A 68 -8.92 -12.38 -22.19
N ILE A 69 -10.18 -12.46 -22.62
CA ILE A 69 -10.67 -13.51 -23.50
C ILE A 69 -11.20 -12.86 -24.78
N GLU A 70 -10.63 -13.23 -25.92
CA GLU A 70 -10.97 -12.64 -27.21
C GLU A 70 -12.48 -12.75 -27.49
N GLY A 71 -13.11 -11.61 -27.78
CA GLY A 71 -14.55 -11.55 -28.06
C GLY A 71 -15.46 -11.56 -26.82
N ILE A 72 -14.89 -11.55 -25.60
CA ILE A 72 -15.65 -11.53 -24.34
C ILE A 72 -15.26 -10.31 -23.51
N ASN A 73 -16.15 -9.32 -23.48
CA ASN A 73 -15.90 -8.04 -22.81
C ASN A 73 -16.29 -8.03 -21.33
N ARG A 74 -16.94 -9.08 -20.83
CA ARG A 74 -17.33 -9.19 -19.43
C ARG A 74 -17.36 -10.65 -19.02
N VAL A 75 -16.54 -10.96 -18.02
CA VAL A 75 -16.45 -12.29 -17.43
C VAL A 75 -17.08 -12.25 -16.04
N SER A 76 -17.84 -13.27 -15.66
CA SER A 76 -18.30 -13.45 -14.28
C SER A 76 -17.28 -14.28 -13.50
N LEU A 77 -17.14 -14.03 -12.20
CA LEU A 77 -16.37 -14.90 -11.32
C LEU A 77 -16.87 -16.36 -11.36
N ASP A 78 -18.19 -16.55 -11.43
CA ASP A 78 -18.82 -17.88 -11.48
C ASP A 78 -18.44 -18.70 -12.72
N ASP A 79 -17.99 -18.01 -13.78
CA ASP A 79 -17.62 -18.61 -15.06
C ASP A 79 -16.12 -18.97 -15.11
N VAL A 80 -15.36 -18.65 -14.06
CA VAL A 80 -13.90 -18.75 -14.03
C VAL A 80 -13.42 -19.72 -12.97
N LYS A 81 -12.52 -20.62 -13.37
CA LYS A 81 -11.85 -21.55 -12.46
C LYS A 81 -10.34 -21.48 -12.60
N ILE A 82 -9.65 -21.56 -11.47
CA ILE A 82 -8.20 -21.79 -11.41
C ILE A 82 -7.97 -23.23 -10.96
N LEU A 83 -7.34 -24.03 -11.81
CA LEU A 83 -7.08 -25.44 -11.57
C LEU A 83 -5.57 -25.66 -11.38
N ASP A 84 -5.20 -26.47 -10.39
CA ASP A 84 -3.81 -26.92 -10.24
C ASP A 84 -3.48 -28.09 -11.19
N GLN A 85 -2.26 -28.63 -11.06
CA GLN A 85 -1.76 -29.73 -11.90
C GLN A 85 -2.57 -31.03 -11.76
N ASP A 86 -3.27 -31.19 -10.64
CA ASP A 86 -4.13 -32.34 -10.36
C ASP A 86 -5.60 -32.06 -10.75
N ASN A 87 -5.85 -30.96 -11.48
CA ASN A 87 -7.18 -30.43 -11.82
C ASN A 87 -8.06 -30.09 -10.61
N LYS A 88 -7.45 -29.80 -9.46
CA LYS A 88 -8.18 -29.34 -8.28
C LYS A 88 -8.36 -27.83 -8.34
N GLU A 89 -9.59 -27.39 -8.09
CA GLU A 89 -9.95 -25.97 -8.06
C GLU A 89 -9.32 -25.24 -6.87
N GLN A 90 -8.77 -24.07 -7.14
CA GLN A 90 -8.20 -23.15 -6.17
C GLN A 90 -9.19 -22.02 -5.88
N SER A 91 -9.21 -21.57 -4.63
CA SER A 91 -10.07 -20.45 -4.23
C SER A 91 -9.58 -19.14 -4.87
N ILE A 92 -10.50 -18.48 -5.56
CA ILE A 92 -10.36 -17.08 -6.00
C ILE A 92 -10.81 -16.20 -4.84
N LEU A 93 -9.98 -15.21 -4.49
CA LEU A 93 -10.17 -14.31 -3.37
C LEU A 93 -10.91 -13.05 -3.83
N THR A 94 -10.38 -12.41 -4.87
CA THR A 94 -11.00 -11.23 -5.48
C THR A 94 -10.98 -11.33 -6.98
N PHE A 95 -11.89 -10.58 -7.60
CA PHE A 95 -12.12 -10.58 -9.02
C PHE A 95 -12.61 -9.21 -9.45
N GLU A 96 -11.87 -8.59 -10.35
CA GLU A 96 -12.11 -7.25 -10.86
C GLU A 96 -12.14 -7.30 -12.38
N ASN A 97 -13.08 -6.58 -12.97
CA ASN A 97 -13.18 -6.40 -14.41
C ASN A 97 -13.03 -4.93 -14.73
N ASP A 98 -12.17 -4.60 -15.69
CA ASP A 98 -12.11 -3.26 -16.24
C ASP A 98 -13.14 -3.08 -17.37
N SER A 99 -13.24 -1.84 -17.86
CA SER A 99 -14.13 -1.50 -18.98
C SER A 99 -13.62 -1.95 -20.35
N GLU A 100 -12.35 -2.35 -20.45
CA GLU A 100 -11.68 -2.74 -21.69
C GLU A 100 -11.69 -4.27 -21.90
N GLY A 101 -12.22 -5.03 -20.95
CA GLY A 101 -12.36 -6.50 -21.01
C GLY A 101 -11.16 -7.25 -20.40
N GLU A 102 -10.26 -6.54 -19.73
CA GLU A 102 -9.22 -7.12 -18.88
C GLU A 102 -9.80 -7.42 -17.50
N ASN A 103 -9.45 -8.60 -16.98
CA ASN A 103 -9.96 -9.12 -15.74
C ASN A 103 -8.76 -9.45 -14.85
N THR A 104 -8.77 -9.00 -13.60
CA THR A 104 -7.73 -9.29 -12.62
C THR A 104 -8.33 -10.07 -11.46
N LEU A 105 -7.67 -11.14 -11.05
CA LEU A 105 -8.06 -11.92 -9.89
C LEU A 105 -6.89 -12.22 -8.98
N TRP A 106 -7.18 -12.48 -7.71
CA TRP A 106 -6.22 -13.02 -6.75
C TRP A 106 -6.64 -14.42 -6.36
N PHE A 107 -5.69 -15.35 -6.26
CA PHE A 107 -5.97 -16.72 -5.82
C PHE A 107 -4.87 -17.25 -4.90
N ALA A 108 -5.21 -18.21 -4.05
CA ALA A 108 -4.24 -18.92 -3.22
C ALA A 108 -3.51 -20.00 -4.03
N GLY A 109 -2.18 -19.95 -4.05
CA GLY A 109 -1.36 -20.84 -4.88
C GLY A 109 -0.03 -21.24 -4.23
N LYS A 110 0.91 -21.69 -5.07
CA LYS A 110 2.27 -22.05 -4.70
C LYS A 110 3.25 -21.37 -5.66
N PRO A 111 4.48 -21.06 -5.22
CA PRO A 111 5.47 -20.42 -6.09
C PRO A 111 5.94 -21.36 -7.20
N ASN A 112 6.31 -20.78 -8.36
CA ASN A 112 6.86 -21.51 -9.50
C ASN A 112 6.03 -22.73 -9.93
N THR A 113 4.70 -22.65 -9.79
CA THR A 113 3.79 -23.78 -9.99
C THR A 113 2.88 -23.51 -11.18
N LYS A 114 2.68 -24.54 -12.02
CA LYS A 114 1.77 -24.46 -13.17
C LYS A 114 0.31 -24.57 -12.72
N TYR A 115 -0.52 -23.69 -13.26
CA TYR A 115 -1.96 -23.67 -13.09
C TYR A 115 -2.63 -23.53 -14.45
N LYS A 116 -3.94 -23.77 -14.49
CA LYS A 116 -4.80 -23.60 -15.66
C LYS A 116 -5.95 -22.68 -15.31
N LEU A 117 -6.14 -21.63 -16.08
CA LEU A 117 -7.36 -20.83 -16.11
C LEU A 117 -8.35 -21.53 -17.05
N SER A 118 -9.57 -21.79 -16.56
CA SER A 118 -10.68 -22.33 -17.34
C SER A 118 -11.84 -21.34 -17.31
N TYR A 119 -12.36 -21.00 -18.48
CA TYR A 119 -13.57 -20.21 -18.67
C TYR A 119 -14.69 -21.11 -19.17
N GLU A 120 -15.79 -21.13 -18.43
CA GLU A 120 -17.00 -21.88 -18.72
C GLU A 120 -18.12 -20.94 -19.16
N ASP A 121 -19.03 -21.43 -20.01
CA ASP A 121 -20.27 -20.69 -20.25
C ASP A 121 -21.30 -20.96 -19.15
N ARG A 122 -22.47 -20.30 -19.26
CA ARG A 122 -23.61 -20.48 -18.34
C ARG A 122 -24.15 -21.91 -18.22
N PHE A 123 -23.73 -22.83 -19.09
CA PHE A 123 -24.10 -24.25 -19.07
C PHE A 123 -22.98 -25.14 -18.50
N SER A 124 -21.92 -24.53 -17.97
CA SER A 124 -20.71 -25.18 -17.45
C SER A 124 -19.90 -25.92 -18.53
N ASP A 125 -20.06 -25.54 -19.80
CA ASP A 125 -19.21 -26.03 -20.88
C ASP A 125 -17.94 -25.18 -20.95
N THR A 126 -16.77 -25.80 -20.82
CA THR A 126 -15.48 -25.13 -21.00
C THR A 126 -15.35 -24.57 -22.41
N LYS A 127 -15.21 -23.25 -22.54
CA LYS A 127 -15.03 -22.56 -23.82
C LYS A 127 -13.60 -22.17 -24.08
N ALA A 128 -12.86 -21.80 -23.03
CA ALA A 128 -11.47 -21.39 -23.15
C ALA A 128 -10.64 -21.97 -22.01
N GLU A 129 -9.43 -22.40 -22.31
CA GLU A 129 -8.44 -22.80 -21.30
C GLU A 129 -7.08 -22.26 -21.65
N SER A 130 -6.34 -21.82 -20.64
CA SER A 130 -4.95 -21.40 -20.82
C SER A 130 -4.12 -21.73 -19.59
N SER A 131 -2.89 -22.17 -19.82
CA SER A 131 -1.96 -22.54 -18.74
C SER A 131 -1.04 -21.37 -18.40
N PHE A 132 -0.74 -21.21 -17.12
CA PHE A 132 0.18 -20.20 -16.62
C PHE A 132 1.06 -20.77 -15.52
N THR A 133 2.13 -20.06 -15.19
CA THR A 133 3.03 -20.43 -14.08
C THR A 133 3.13 -19.26 -13.14
N THR A 134 2.85 -19.48 -11.86
CA THR A 134 3.05 -18.45 -10.84
C THR A 134 4.53 -18.09 -10.73
N PRO A 135 4.87 -16.83 -10.47
CA PRO A 135 6.25 -16.42 -10.25
C PRO A 135 6.82 -17.03 -8.96
N SER A 136 8.13 -16.89 -8.77
CA SER A 136 8.73 -17.07 -7.44
C SER A 136 8.18 -16.00 -6.48
N ASN A 137 8.11 -16.29 -5.18
CA ASN A 137 7.73 -15.27 -4.19
C ASN A 137 8.75 -14.13 -4.19
N ARG A 138 8.33 -12.98 -4.74
CA ARG A 138 9.08 -11.73 -4.71
C ARG A 138 8.74 -10.95 -3.45
N THR A 139 7.46 -10.90 -3.10
CA THR A 139 6.99 -10.24 -1.88
C THR A 139 7.38 -11.05 -0.65
N LYS A 140 8.02 -10.38 0.30
CA LYS A 140 8.30 -10.89 1.64
C LYS A 140 7.83 -9.87 2.67
N PHE A 141 6.72 -10.16 3.35
CA PHE A 141 6.05 -9.13 4.15
C PHE A 141 6.87 -8.63 5.33
N LYS A 142 7.76 -9.47 5.88
CA LYS A 142 8.73 -9.03 6.88
C LYS A 142 9.70 -7.95 6.38
N GLU A 143 10.15 -8.06 5.13
CA GLU A 143 11.05 -7.06 4.51
C GLU A 143 10.26 -5.80 4.17
N VAL A 144 9.03 -5.94 3.66
CA VAL A 144 8.13 -4.82 3.34
C VAL A 144 7.77 -3.99 4.58
N ARG A 145 7.49 -4.62 5.73
CA ARG A 145 7.24 -3.90 6.99
C ARG A 145 8.45 -3.07 7.41
N LYS A 146 9.64 -3.66 7.38
CA LYS A 146 10.89 -2.97 7.73
C LYS A 146 11.12 -1.78 6.80
N GLU A 147 10.80 -1.92 5.52
CA GLU A 147 10.87 -0.81 4.58
C GLU A 147 9.86 0.30 4.93
N GLY A 148 8.60 -0.04 5.22
CA GLY A 148 7.60 0.91 5.70
C GLY A 148 8.02 1.68 6.95
N GLU A 149 8.62 0.99 7.94
CA GLU A 149 9.20 1.60 9.15
C GLU A 149 10.32 2.58 8.81
N ASN A 150 11.25 2.19 7.93
CA ASN A 150 12.35 3.06 7.50
C ASN A 150 11.84 4.29 6.73
N LEU A 151 10.86 4.11 5.84
CA LEU A 151 10.26 5.18 5.07
C LEU A 151 9.55 6.19 5.97
N LEU A 152 8.76 5.72 6.94
CA LEU A 152 8.12 6.58 7.93
C LEU A 152 9.16 7.33 8.76
N ALA A 153 10.15 6.63 9.32
CA ALA A 153 11.19 7.25 10.16
C ALA A 153 11.96 8.34 9.38
N ASN A 154 12.29 8.08 8.11
CA ASN A 154 12.95 9.05 7.25
C ASN A 154 12.07 10.28 6.97
N TYR A 155 10.77 10.09 6.71
CA TYR A 155 9.83 11.20 6.53
C TYR A 155 9.70 12.04 7.81
N LEU A 156 9.46 11.41 8.95
CA LEU A 156 9.33 12.11 10.23
C LEU A 156 10.57 12.94 10.54
N LYS A 157 11.77 12.38 10.34
CA LYS A 157 13.03 13.10 10.56
C LYS A 157 13.22 14.28 9.60
N ASN A 158 13.06 14.04 8.30
CA ASN A 158 13.43 15.01 7.28
C ASN A 158 12.38 16.11 7.04
N ASN A 159 11.13 15.84 7.40
CA ASN A 159 10.01 16.75 7.14
C ASN A 159 9.43 17.33 8.43
N ILE A 160 9.24 16.53 9.47
CA ILE A 160 8.58 16.99 10.71
C ILE A 160 9.62 17.51 11.70
N GLN A 161 10.60 16.69 12.09
CA GLN A 161 11.64 17.07 13.06
C GLN A 161 12.51 18.23 12.55
N THR A 162 12.80 18.25 11.25
CA THR A 162 13.54 19.37 10.62
C THR A 162 12.74 20.67 10.68
N GLU A 163 11.41 20.62 10.49
CA GLU A 163 10.56 21.80 10.58
C GLU A 163 10.38 22.27 12.03
N ILE A 164 10.28 21.35 13.00
CA ILE A 164 10.34 21.68 14.44
C ILE A 164 11.62 22.45 14.74
N TYR A 165 12.78 21.94 14.29
CA TYR A 165 14.05 22.63 14.48
C TYR A 165 14.05 24.03 13.84
N SER A 166 13.53 24.16 12.61
CA SER A 166 13.41 25.44 11.91
C SER A 166 12.59 26.46 12.70
N LYS A 167 11.41 26.06 13.20
CA LYS A 167 10.52 26.92 13.99
C LYS A 167 11.14 27.31 15.34
N LEU A 168 11.79 26.39 16.02
CA LEU A 168 12.42 26.69 17.31
C LEU A 168 13.69 27.54 17.16
N ASN A 169 14.34 27.53 15.98
CA ASN A 169 15.53 28.34 15.71
C ASN A 169 15.24 29.86 15.72
N SER A 170 13.99 30.30 15.57
CA SER A 170 13.61 31.72 15.69
C SER A 170 13.36 32.21 17.11
N ASN A 171 13.28 31.31 18.11
CA ASN A 171 12.86 31.67 19.48
C ASN A 171 13.92 32.47 20.27
N TRP A 172 15.14 32.57 19.76
CA TRP A 172 16.29 33.10 20.52
C TRP A 172 16.47 34.61 20.45
N THR A 173 15.60 35.34 19.73
CA THR A 173 15.75 36.78 19.52
C THR A 173 15.84 37.56 20.84
N ASN A 174 15.02 37.20 21.83
CA ASN A 174 14.93 37.91 23.11
C ASN A 174 16.22 37.78 23.95
N ILE A 175 16.90 36.64 23.87
CA ILE A 175 18.13 36.39 24.64
C ILE A 175 19.41 36.68 23.87
N SER A 176 19.31 36.90 22.56
CA SER A 176 20.46 37.11 21.65
C SER A 176 21.46 38.20 22.07
N PRO A 177 21.08 39.31 22.76
CA PRO A 177 22.05 40.28 23.26
C PRO A 177 22.95 39.74 24.38
N TYR A 178 22.53 38.67 25.05
CA TYR A 178 23.17 38.13 26.25
C TYR A 178 23.79 36.75 26.01
N TYR A 179 23.13 35.91 25.20
CA TYR A 179 23.59 34.57 24.87
C TYR A 179 23.04 34.14 23.50
N THR A 180 23.91 33.54 22.67
CA THR A 180 23.51 32.89 21.43
C THR A 180 23.68 31.38 21.61
N PRO A 181 22.58 30.60 21.62
CA PRO A 181 22.66 29.15 21.69
C PRO A 181 23.44 28.56 20.51
N THR A 182 24.22 27.50 20.76
CA THR A 182 24.90 26.75 19.70
C THR A 182 23.90 25.89 18.92
N ASP A 183 24.28 25.43 17.73
CA ASP A 183 23.42 24.54 16.93
C ASP A 183 23.18 23.19 17.65
N GLU A 184 24.15 22.71 18.43
CA GLU A 184 23.96 21.53 19.28
C GLU A 184 22.93 21.76 20.38
N GLU A 185 22.93 22.93 21.04
CA GLU A 185 21.94 23.28 22.07
C GLU A 185 20.55 23.38 21.47
N LYS A 186 20.41 24.09 20.34
CA LYS A 186 19.14 24.22 19.62
C LYS A 186 18.61 22.86 19.18
N LYS A 187 19.49 21.99 18.68
CA LYS A 187 19.14 20.65 18.24
C LYS A 187 18.69 19.78 19.42
N ALA A 188 19.38 19.83 20.55
CA ALA A 188 18.99 19.10 21.76
C ALA A 188 17.60 19.51 22.27
N ILE A 189 17.26 20.80 22.15
CA ILE A 189 15.94 21.33 22.52
C ILE A 189 14.85 20.82 21.56
N ALA A 190 15.10 20.89 20.25
CA ALA A 190 14.18 20.36 19.25
C ALA A 190 13.98 18.84 19.36
N ASP A 191 15.07 18.10 19.61
CA ASP A 191 15.04 16.65 19.83
C ASP A 191 14.22 16.32 21.10
N ALA A 192 14.44 17.04 22.21
CA ALA A 192 13.64 16.86 23.43
C ALA A 192 12.15 17.17 23.20
N TYR A 193 11.82 18.21 22.43
CA TYR A 193 10.45 18.55 22.07
C TYR A 193 9.80 17.43 21.25
N TRP A 194 10.49 16.92 20.22
CA TRP A 194 10.03 15.81 19.38
C TRP A 194 9.84 14.52 20.19
N ASP A 195 10.90 14.06 20.87
CA ASP A 195 10.94 12.77 21.57
C ASP A 195 9.89 12.67 22.67
N SER A 196 9.53 13.80 23.29
CA SER A 196 8.54 13.84 24.38
C SER A 196 7.12 14.12 23.92
N SER A 197 6.92 14.56 22.67
CA SER A 197 5.61 14.97 22.17
C SER A 197 5.00 14.01 21.15
N MET A 198 5.81 13.20 20.45
CA MET A 198 5.32 12.29 19.43
C MET A 198 5.37 10.83 19.87
N THR A 199 4.24 10.14 19.74
CA THR A 199 4.18 8.68 19.76
C THR A 199 3.48 8.18 18.51
N TYR A 200 3.93 7.07 17.95
CA TYR A 200 3.29 6.47 16.79
C TYR A 200 3.50 4.96 16.72
N THR A 201 2.57 4.29 16.06
CA THR A 201 2.70 2.90 15.60
C THR A 201 2.41 2.84 14.11
N LEU A 202 2.97 1.83 13.46
CA LEU A 202 2.75 1.55 12.04
C LEU A 202 2.12 0.17 11.91
N GLU A 203 0.91 0.14 11.37
CA GLU A 203 0.13 -1.08 11.18
C GLU A 203 -0.03 -1.34 9.69
N PHE A 204 0.38 -2.52 9.24
CA PHE A 204 0.23 -2.91 7.86
C PHE A 204 -1.17 -3.49 7.64
N TYR A 205 -1.98 -2.89 6.76
CA TYR A 205 -3.42 -3.22 6.68
C TYR A 205 -3.89 -3.69 5.31
N GLU A 206 -3.16 -3.40 4.22
CA GLU A 206 -3.55 -3.84 2.88
C GLU A 206 -2.36 -3.96 1.93
N ALA A 207 -2.43 -4.92 1.00
CA ALA A 207 -1.54 -5.02 -0.14
C ALA A 207 -2.30 -5.52 -1.37
N ASP A 208 -2.29 -4.74 -2.45
CA ASP A 208 -2.93 -5.04 -3.75
C ASP A 208 -1.90 -5.03 -4.89
N ALA A 209 -2.28 -5.21 -6.16
CA ALA A 209 -1.30 -5.30 -7.25
C ALA A 209 -0.41 -4.05 -7.42
N SER A 210 -0.86 -2.90 -6.91
CA SER A 210 -0.18 -1.61 -7.06
C SER A 210 0.68 -1.27 -5.86
N ASP A 211 0.12 -1.36 -4.65
CA ASP A 211 0.68 -0.72 -3.46
C ASP A 211 0.69 -1.62 -2.23
N PHE A 212 1.61 -1.27 -1.32
CA PHE A 212 1.55 -1.63 0.09
C PHE A 212 1.00 -0.44 0.88
N ARG A 213 0.02 -0.68 1.76
CA ARG A 213 -0.63 0.38 2.55
C ARG A 213 -0.57 0.12 4.04
N PHE A 214 -0.15 1.13 4.76
CA PHE A 214 0.03 1.15 6.19
C PHE A 214 -0.81 2.25 6.83
N LEU A 215 -1.34 1.96 8.01
CA LEU A 215 -2.02 2.87 8.90
C LEU A 215 -1.01 3.32 9.94
N ILE A 216 -0.86 4.63 10.07
CA ILE A 216 -0.07 5.25 11.13
C ILE A 216 -1.05 5.69 12.19
N ARG A 217 -0.97 5.11 13.38
CA ARG A 217 -1.66 5.66 14.55
C ARG A 217 -0.66 6.53 15.27
N TYR A 218 -1.01 7.79 15.52
CA TYR A 218 -0.11 8.69 16.20
C TYR A 218 -0.84 9.54 17.21
N LYS A 219 -0.08 9.98 18.21
CA LYS A 219 -0.52 10.98 19.17
C LYS A 219 0.57 12.03 19.29
N TRP A 220 0.20 13.25 18.96
CA TRP A 220 1.02 14.44 19.12
C TRP A 220 0.54 15.21 20.34
N SER A 221 1.33 15.22 21.41
CA SER A 221 1.02 15.84 22.69
C SER A 221 2.14 16.81 23.07
N PRO A 222 2.11 18.07 22.57
CA PRO A 222 3.13 19.05 22.89
C PRO A 222 3.14 19.36 24.40
N PRO A 223 4.26 19.86 24.95
CA PRO A 223 4.30 20.32 26.33
C PRO A 223 3.26 21.43 26.56
N ASP A 224 2.71 21.49 27.77
CA ASP A 224 1.94 22.65 28.21
C ASP A 224 2.88 23.87 28.26
N MET A 225 2.72 24.76 27.28
CA MET A 225 3.59 25.93 27.13
C MET A 225 3.43 26.93 28.27
N ASP A 226 2.25 27.05 28.88
CA ASP A 226 2.08 27.95 30.03
C ASP A 226 2.88 27.43 31.24
N GLU A 227 2.86 26.12 31.46
CA GLU A 227 3.65 25.50 32.52
C GLU A 227 5.15 25.53 32.21
N LEU A 228 5.55 25.25 30.97
CA LEU A 228 6.95 25.31 30.54
C LEU A 228 7.52 26.72 30.71
N ASN A 229 6.83 27.74 30.19
CA ASN A 229 7.25 29.13 30.29
C ASN A 229 7.30 29.60 31.75
N LYS A 230 6.38 29.12 32.60
CA LYS A 230 6.46 29.37 34.05
C LYS A 230 7.71 28.75 34.68
N LYS A 231 8.03 27.49 34.37
CA LYS A 231 9.26 26.83 34.86
C LYS A 231 10.53 27.58 34.44
N ILE A 232 10.55 28.05 33.19
CA ILE A 232 11.66 28.84 32.65
C ILE A 232 11.81 30.15 33.45
N ASN A 233 10.72 30.90 33.62
CA ASN A 233 10.72 32.17 34.37
C ASN A 233 11.16 31.99 35.83
N ASP A 234 10.61 30.99 36.52
CA ASP A 234 10.96 30.68 37.91
C ASP A 234 12.45 30.33 38.03
N ARG A 235 12.98 29.55 37.07
CA ARG A 235 14.40 29.19 37.03
C ARG A 235 15.29 30.38 36.71
N GLU A 236 14.90 31.23 35.76
CA GLU A 236 15.62 32.45 35.41
C GLU A 236 15.77 33.37 36.65
N ASP A 237 14.68 33.59 37.38
CA ASP A 237 14.67 34.43 38.59
C ASP A 237 15.50 33.86 39.74
N GLN A 238 15.58 32.53 39.85
CA GLN A 238 16.51 31.86 40.76
C GLN A 238 17.97 32.13 40.34
N LEU A 239 18.29 31.91 39.06
CA LEU A 239 19.64 32.06 38.52
C LEU A 239 20.14 33.52 38.58
N LYS A 240 19.25 34.51 38.42
CA LYS A 240 19.58 35.93 38.62
C LYS A 240 20.13 36.19 40.01
N LYS A 241 19.58 35.55 41.05
CA LYS A 241 20.07 35.66 42.43
C LYS A 241 21.41 34.93 42.61
N GLU A 242 21.51 33.70 42.10
CA GLU A 242 22.73 32.87 42.21
C GLU A 242 23.93 33.49 41.49
N PHE A 243 23.71 34.07 40.31
CA PHE A 243 24.75 34.64 39.46
C PHE A 243 24.89 36.16 39.59
N LYS A 244 24.28 36.77 40.62
CA LYS A 244 24.38 38.22 40.89
C LYS A 244 24.02 39.06 39.64
N ASN A 245 22.96 38.66 38.95
CA ASN A 245 22.46 39.26 37.72
C ASN A 245 23.45 39.24 36.53
N ASP A 246 24.32 38.23 36.41
CA ASP A 246 25.11 37.98 35.19
C ASP A 246 24.22 37.36 34.10
N PRO A 247 23.76 38.13 33.10
CA PRO A 247 22.73 37.66 32.16
C PRO A 247 23.24 36.51 31.29
N LYS A 248 24.52 36.55 30.90
CA LYS A 248 25.12 35.52 30.06
C LYS A 248 25.12 34.16 30.75
N LYS A 249 25.45 34.12 32.05
CA LYS A 249 25.41 32.87 32.83
C LYS A 249 23.99 32.36 33.06
N VAL A 250 23.05 33.28 33.31
CA VAL A 250 21.62 32.94 33.47
C VAL A 250 21.11 32.26 32.20
N PHE A 251 21.14 32.94 31.05
CA PHE A 251 20.57 32.41 29.81
C PHE A 251 21.30 31.17 29.30
N LYS A 252 22.63 31.10 29.44
CA LYS A 252 23.38 29.88 29.09
C LYS A 252 22.90 28.68 29.92
N THR A 253 22.64 28.88 31.21
CA THR A 253 22.19 27.80 32.10
C THR A 253 20.76 27.39 31.77
N VAL A 254 19.85 28.35 31.60
CA VAL A 254 18.47 28.10 31.16
C VAL A 254 18.46 27.28 29.88
N VAL A 255 19.18 27.73 28.84
CA VAL A 255 19.26 27.03 27.54
C VAL A 255 19.78 25.60 27.69
N SER A 256 20.79 25.38 28.54
CA SER A 256 21.33 24.03 28.77
C SER A 256 20.37 23.11 29.54
N GLU A 257 19.46 23.67 30.36
CA GLU A 257 18.48 22.92 31.15
C GLU A 257 17.14 22.74 30.41
N LEU A 258 16.86 23.54 29.37
CA LEU A 258 15.62 23.50 28.58
C LEU A 258 15.24 22.10 28.09
N PRO A 259 16.15 21.26 27.55
CA PRO A 259 15.78 19.91 27.12
C PRO A 259 15.13 19.07 28.22
N GLU A 260 15.62 19.20 29.46
CA GLU A 260 15.07 18.46 30.60
C GLU A 260 13.76 19.08 31.08
N MET A 261 13.69 20.42 31.16
CA MET A 261 12.44 21.13 31.48
C MET A 261 11.32 20.77 30.50
N ILE A 262 11.64 20.66 29.21
CA ILE A 262 10.69 20.22 28.19
C ILE A 262 10.19 18.82 28.51
N LYS A 263 11.07 17.85 28.75
CA LYS A 263 10.68 16.46 29.07
C LYS A 263 9.81 16.37 30.32
N ASP A 264 10.17 17.10 31.37
CA ASP A 264 9.49 17.12 32.67
C ASP A 264 8.20 17.94 32.68
N THR A 265 7.87 18.61 31.57
CA THR A 265 6.62 19.35 31.46
C THR A 265 5.45 18.43 31.11
N PRO A 266 4.33 18.50 31.86
CA PRO A 266 3.08 17.84 31.51
C PRO A 266 2.66 18.15 30.08
N ARG A 267 2.00 17.17 29.46
CA ARG A 267 1.55 17.28 28.07
C ARG A 267 0.12 17.78 28.03
N LYS A 268 -0.20 18.58 27.01
CA LYS A 268 -1.60 18.83 26.65
C LYS A 268 -2.23 17.50 26.24
N GLU A 269 -3.39 17.18 26.81
CA GLU A 269 -4.12 15.99 26.40
C GLU A 269 -4.59 16.15 24.95
N THR A 270 -4.21 15.21 24.11
CA THR A 270 -4.64 15.11 22.72
C THR A 270 -5.19 13.72 22.42
N GLU A 271 -6.10 13.67 21.45
CA GLU A 271 -6.67 12.42 20.95
C GLU A 271 -5.68 11.69 20.03
N GLU A 272 -5.80 10.36 19.96
CA GLU A 272 -5.10 9.59 18.94
C GLU A 272 -5.66 9.95 17.55
N GLN A 273 -4.77 10.13 16.59
CA GLN A 273 -5.08 10.47 15.21
C GLN A 273 -4.52 9.40 14.28
N THR A 274 -5.02 9.39 13.05
CA THR A 274 -4.60 8.43 12.03
C THR A 274 -4.07 9.13 10.80
N ALA A 275 -2.94 8.65 10.32
CA ALA A 275 -2.36 8.99 9.03
C ALA A 275 -2.18 7.70 8.20
N SER A 276 -1.93 7.85 6.91
CA SER A 276 -1.67 6.71 6.02
C SER A 276 -0.30 6.84 5.37
N LEU A 277 0.38 5.71 5.19
CA LEU A 277 1.57 5.58 4.36
C LEU A 277 1.31 4.52 3.29
N SER A 278 1.57 4.84 2.03
CA SER A 278 1.54 3.86 0.95
C SER A 278 2.73 4.00 0.02
N PHE A 279 3.20 2.88 -0.51
CA PHE A 279 4.21 2.87 -1.55
C PHE A 279 4.02 1.73 -2.53
N ASN A 280 4.42 1.99 -3.78
CA ASN A 280 4.29 1.03 -4.87
C ASN A 280 5.22 -0.17 -4.68
N ARG A 281 4.79 -1.35 -5.14
CA ARG A 281 5.56 -2.61 -5.06
C ARG A 281 6.94 -2.55 -5.72
N ASP A 282 7.09 -1.74 -6.76
CA ASP A 282 8.32 -1.62 -7.55
C ASP A 282 9.24 -0.48 -7.09
N SER A 283 8.97 0.15 -5.93
CA SER A 283 9.76 1.29 -5.44
C SER A 283 10.91 0.86 -4.52
N PRO A 284 12.19 1.02 -4.90
CA PRO A 284 13.34 0.65 -4.07
C PRO A 284 14.14 1.86 -3.53
N SER A 285 13.74 3.12 -3.75
CA SER A 285 14.53 4.27 -3.26
C SER A 285 13.79 5.60 -3.31
N LEU A 286 13.91 6.36 -2.22
CA LEU A 286 13.51 7.75 -2.04
C LEU A 286 14.06 8.68 -3.14
N ASP A 287 13.19 9.15 -4.02
CA ASP A 287 13.31 10.50 -4.56
C ASP A 287 12.07 11.29 -4.14
N LYS A 288 12.27 12.50 -3.61
CA LYS A 288 11.21 13.36 -3.03
C LYS A 288 10.16 13.83 -4.05
N THR A 289 10.35 13.45 -5.31
CA THR A 289 9.52 13.75 -6.48
C THR A 289 8.80 12.52 -7.01
N SER A 290 9.00 11.36 -6.39
CA SER A 290 8.38 10.12 -6.83
C SER A 290 6.92 10.10 -6.42
N ASP A 291 6.02 10.05 -7.40
CA ASP A 291 4.58 9.77 -7.22
C ASP A 291 4.29 8.42 -6.49
N ARG A 292 5.34 7.72 -6.01
CA ARG A 292 5.32 6.34 -5.52
C ARG A 292 5.38 6.22 -3.99
N LEU A 293 5.56 7.30 -3.23
CA LEU A 293 5.42 7.32 -1.77
C LEU A 293 4.37 8.37 -1.41
N ARG A 294 3.34 7.95 -0.69
CA ARG A 294 2.27 8.85 -0.24
C ARG A 294 2.12 8.74 1.27
N ILE A 295 2.33 9.86 1.96
CA ILE A 295 2.02 10.01 3.38
C ILE A 295 0.99 11.12 3.50
N ILE A 296 -0.09 10.89 4.26
CA ILE A 296 -1.22 11.83 4.38
C ILE A 296 -1.64 11.92 5.84
N GLY A 297 -1.83 13.15 6.34
CA GLY A 297 -2.45 13.41 7.63
C GLY A 297 -1.46 13.65 8.76
N LEU A 298 -0.17 13.85 8.47
CA LEU A 298 0.83 14.23 9.48
C LEU A 298 1.15 15.73 9.45
N GLU A 299 0.67 16.46 8.45
CA GLU A 299 1.01 17.86 8.23
C GLU A 299 0.48 18.77 9.35
N ASP A 300 -0.65 18.41 9.96
CA ASP A 300 -1.31 19.20 11.01
C ASP A 300 -0.47 19.32 12.28
N ILE A 301 0.48 18.39 12.51
CA ILE A 301 1.46 18.48 13.60
C ILE A 301 2.17 19.83 13.55
N LEU A 302 2.56 20.27 12.36
CA LEU A 302 3.34 21.49 12.19
C LEU A 302 2.58 22.74 12.63
N ASN A 303 1.24 22.74 12.53
CA ASN A 303 0.40 23.87 12.92
C ASN A 303 0.29 24.05 14.44
N THR A 304 0.71 23.06 15.23
CA THR A 304 0.58 23.05 16.70
C THR A 304 1.88 23.36 17.44
N ILE A 305 2.97 23.61 16.72
CA ILE A 305 4.27 23.95 17.31
C ILE A 305 4.20 25.41 17.78
N GLU A 306 4.17 25.60 19.09
CA GLU A 306 4.16 26.89 19.77
C GLU A 306 5.60 27.36 20.10
N GLU A 307 5.80 28.68 20.20
CA GLU A 307 7.10 29.28 20.55
C GLU A 307 7.45 29.03 22.03
N ILE A 308 8.69 28.63 22.30
CA ILE A 308 9.26 28.61 23.65
C ILE A 308 9.73 30.03 23.94
N TYR A 309 9.39 30.59 25.10
CA TYR A 309 9.81 31.92 25.53
C TYR A 309 10.92 31.84 26.60
N PRO A 310 12.20 31.77 26.17
CA PRO A 310 13.36 31.82 27.06
C PRO A 310 13.81 33.23 27.43
#